data_AF-A0A914TUP9-F1
#
_entry.id   AF-A0A914TUP9-F1
#
_cell.length_a   1.000
_cell.length_b   1.000
_cell.length_c   1.000
_cell.angle_alpha   90.00
_cell.angle_beta   90.00
_cell.angle_gamma   90.00
#
_symmetry.space_group_name_H-M   'P 1'
#
loop_
_entity.id
_entity.type
_entity.pdbx_description
1 polymer ?
#
loop_
_entity_poly.entity_id
_entity_poly.type
_entity_poly.pdbx_seq_one_letter_code
_entity_poly.pdbx_strand_id
1 'polypeptide(L)'
;MSTILKKLFSSKKKVAQISSKETIAQLRDKEEELLKKQERLENQIQEQQKIAKENSVSNKRVALQALKRKKNLEKQQQQIDGILQTLEYQKSTL
;
A
#
# COMPACT_ATOMS: atom_id res chain seq x y z
N MET A 1 -44.32 11.94 8.96
CA MET A 1 -43.26 11.69 7.96
C MET A 1 -41.98 11.22 8.64
N SER A 2 -41.70 9.91 8.73
CA SER A 2 -40.32 9.38 8.95
C SER A 2 -40.26 7.84 8.90
N THR A 3 -40.78 7.21 7.84
CA THR A 3 -40.67 5.75 7.64
C THR A 3 -39.54 5.36 6.67
N ILE A 4 -39.07 6.32 5.87
CA ILE A 4 -38.04 6.11 4.85
C ILE A 4 -36.65 5.98 5.49
N LEU A 5 -36.36 6.80 6.52
CA LEU A 5 -35.09 6.73 7.27
C LEU A 5 -34.92 5.42 8.06
N LYS A 6 -36.01 4.86 8.58
CA LYS A 6 -35.98 3.59 9.34
C LYS A 6 -35.77 2.37 8.44
N LYS A 7 -36.29 2.39 7.20
CA LYS A 7 -36.02 1.34 6.19
C LYS A 7 -34.59 1.39 5.64
N LEU A 8 -34.01 2.59 5.51
CA LEU A 8 -32.62 2.73 5.06
C LEU A 8 -31.60 2.20 6.07
N PHE A 9 -31.87 2.37 7.38
CA PHE A 9 -30.99 1.85 8.44
C PHE A 9 -31.21 0.35 8.76
N SER A 10 -32.33 -0.24 8.33
CA SER A 10 -32.65 -1.65 8.58
C SER A 10 -31.98 -2.62 7.59
N SER A 11 -31.47 -2.16 6.45
CA SER A 11 -30.88 -3.04 5.43
C SER A 11 -29.37 -3.30 5.59
N LYS A 12 -28.72 -2.75 6.64
CA LYS A 12 -27.30 -3.01 6.95
C LYS A 12 -27.06 -4.21 7.87
N LYS A 13 -28.04 -5.11 8.01
CA LYS A 13 -27.91 -6.34 8.82
C LYS A 13 -27.96 -7.62 7.99
N LYS A 14 -27.34 -7.60 6.81
CA LYS A 14 -26.94 -8.80 6.05
C LYS A 14 -25.66 -8.52 5.27
N VAL A 15 -24.63 -8.02 5.95
CA VAL A 15 -23.28 -8.40 5.51
C VAL A 15 -23.22 -9.87 5.89
N ALA A 16 -23.38 -10.75 4.89
CA ALA A 16 -23.12 -12.17 5.06
C ALA A 16 -21.81 -12.25 5.84
N GLN A 17 -21.87 -12.87 7.02
CA GLN A 17 -20.75 -12.97 7.92
C GLN A 17 -19.71 -13.83 7.19
N ILE A 18 -18.85 -13.17 6.40
CA ILE A 18 -17.67 -13.78 5.80
C ILE A 18 -17.01 -14.48 6.97
N SER A 19 -16.81 -15.79 6.83
CA SER A 19 -16.25 -16.57 7.93
C SER A 19 -14.92 -15.93 8.32
N SER A 20 -14.59 -15.87 9.63
CA SER A 20 -13.33 -15.27 10.07
C SER A 20 -12.12 -15.87 9.32
N LYS A 21 -12.21 -17.15 8.94
CA LYS A 21 -11.22 -17.86 8.11
C LYS A 21 -11.08 -17.27 6.69
N GLU A 22 -12.19 -16.95 6.03
CA GLU A 22 -12.18 -16.35 4.69
C GLU A 22 -11.63 -14.92 4.73
N THR A 23 -11.93 -14.17 5.79
CA THR A 23 -11.39 -12.81 6.01
C THR A 23 -9.87 -12.86 6.21
N ILE A 24 -9.37 -13.81 7.01
CA ILE A 24 -7.92 -14.01 7.21
C ILE A 24 -7.22 -14.39 5.90
N ALA A 25 -7.84 -15.23 5.06
CA ALA A 25 -7.30 -15.57 3.75
C ALA A 25 -7.15 -14.33 2.85
N GLN A 26 -8.20 -13.50 2.76
CA GLN A 26 -8.15 -12.24 2.00
C GLN A 26 -7.08 -11.26 2.51
N LEU A 27 -6.83 -11.21 3.82
CA LEU A 27 -5.78 -10.38 4.41
C LEU A 27 -4.39 -10.87 3.99
N ARG A 28 -4.17 -12.20 3.95
CA ARG A 28 -2.90 -12.80 3.49
C ARG A 28 -2.64 -12.54 2.01
N ASP A 29 -3.65 -12.67 1.16
CA ASP A 29 -3.51 -12.42 -0.28
C ASP A 29 -3.11 -10.95 -0.54
N LYS A 30 -3.70 -10.01 0.21
CA LYS A 30 -3.35 -8.58 0.15
C LYS A 30 -1.94 -8.30 0.68
N GLU A 31 -1.55 -8.95 1.78
CA GLU A 31 -0.20 -8.86 2.33
C GLU A 31 0.84 -9.32 1.31
N GLU A 32 0.62 -10.45 0.64
CA GLU A 32 1.51 -10.96 -0.42
C GLU A 32 1.63 -9.99 -1.60
N GLU A 33 0.52 -9.39 -2.04
CA GLU A 33 0.53 -8.38 -3.11
C GLU A 33 1.33 -7.13 -2.71
N LEU A 34 1.16 -6.66 -1.46
CA LEU A 34 1.88 -5.51 -0.93
C LEU A 34 3.38 -5.78 -0.77
N LEU A 35 3.78 -6.98 -0.35
CA LEU A 35 5.19 -7.38 -0.30
C LEU A 35 5.83 -7.38 -1.71
N LYS A 36 5.14 -7.94 -2.71
CA LYS A 36 5.60 -7.87 -4.12
C LYS A 36 5.72 -6.42 -4.61
N LYS A 37 4.85 -5.52 -4.14
CA LYS A 37 4.93 -4.09 -4.47
C LYS A 37 6.10 -3.40 -3.77
N GLN A 38 6.38 -3.74 -2.51
CA GLN A 38 7.54 -3.25 -1.77
C GLN A 38 8.85 -3.61 -2.49
N GLU A 39 9.03 -4.86 -2.88
CA GLU A 39 10.22 -5.32 -3.64
C GLU A 39 10.39 -4.56 -4.97
N ARG A 40 9.29 -4.33 -5.70
CA ARG A 40 9.32 -3.52 -6.93
C ARG A 40 9.76 -2.08 -6.66
N LEU A 41 9.28 -1.46 -5.59
CA LEU A 41 9.68 -0.10 -5.21
C LEU A 41 11.14 -0.04 -4.81
N GLU A 42 11.65 -1.02 -4.08
CA GLU A 42 13.07 -1.12 -3.72
C GLU A 42 13.97 -1.17 -4.95
N ASN A 43 13.62 -2.01 -5.92
CA ASN A 43 14.33 -2.10 -7.19
C ASN A 43 14.30 -0.75 -7.95
N GLN A 44 13.16 -0.07 -7.98
CA GLN A 44 13.05 1.25 -8.62
C GLN A 44 13.85 2.33 -7.88
N ILE A 45 13.90 2.30 -6.54
CA ILE A 45 14.69 3.22 -5.73
C ILE A 45 16.18 3.05 -6.03
N GLN A 46 16.66 1.80 -6.07
CA GLN A 46 18.05 1.48 -6.41
C GLN A 46 18.41 1.95 -7.82
N GLU A 47 17.52 1.75 -8.79
CA GLU A 47 17.72 2.22 -10.16
C GLU A 47 17.81 3.75 -10.24
N GLN A 48 16.89 4.48 -9.58
CA GLN A 48 16.98 5.95 -9.53
C GLN A 48 18.26 6.42 -8.84
N GLN A 49 18.73 5.71 -7.82
CA GLN A 49 20.00 6.02 -7.15
C GLN A 49 21.19 5.81 -8.10
N LYS A 50 21.19 4.73 -8.88
CA LYS A 50 22.23 4.46 -9.88
C LYS A 50 22.26 5.54 -10.95
N ILE A 51 21.11 5.88 -11.54
CA ILE A 51 20.98 6.96 -12.53
C ILE A 51 21.50 8.28 -11.96
N ALA A 52 21.15 8.61 -10.71
CA ALA A 52 21.63 9.84 -10.07
C ALA A 52 23.16 9.85 -9.90
N LYS A 53 23.77 8.72 -9.51
CA LYS A 53 25.23 8.60 -9.37
C LYS A 53 25.94 8.75 -10.72
N GLU A 54 25.48 8.04 -11.75
CA GLU A 54 26.06 8.06 -13.09
C GLU A 54 25.98 9.44 -13.76
N ASN A 55 24.93 10.22 -13.46
CA ASN A 55 24.69 11.53 -14.05
C ASN A 55 25.13 12.71 -13.16
N SER A 56 25.75 12.44 -12.01
CA SER A 56 26.07 13.45 -10.99
C SER A 56 26.99 14.57 -11.50
N VAL A 57 27.97 14.22 -12.34
CA VAL A 57 28.93 15.17 -12.93
C VAL A 57 28.51 15.59 -14.34
N SER A 58 28.11 14.62 -15.17
CA SER A 58 27.83 14.82 -16.59
C SER A 58 26.51 15.56 -16.86
N ASN A 59 25.45 15.23 -16.11
CA ASN A 59 24.12 15.79 -16.35
C ASN A 59 23.35 16.00 -15.04
N LYS A 60 23.68 17.10 -14.36
CA LYS A 60 23.06 17.49 -13.08
C LYS A 60 21.54 17.54 -13.14
N ARG A 61 20.93 17.91 -14.27
CA ARG A 61 19.47 17.98 -14.43
C ARG A 61 18.83 16.59 -14.32
N VAL A 62 19.42 15.59 -14.98
CA VAL A 62 18.95 14.19 -14.92
C VAL A 62 19.16 13.63 -13.51
N ALA A 63 20.32 13.89 -12.90
CA ALA A 63 20.58 13.44 -11.53
C ALA A 63 19.56 14.02 -10.52
N LEU A 64 19.26 15.33 -10.61
CA LEU A 64 18.25 15.96 -9.76
C LEU A 64 16.85 15.38 -9.97
N GLN A 65 16.47 15.07 -11.21
CA GLN A 65 15.18 14.45 -11.50
C GLN A 65 15.10 13.02 -10.93
N ALA A 66 16.17 12.24 -11.07
CA ALA A 66 16.26 10.90 -10.51
C ALA A 66 16.14 10.94 -8.97
N LEU A 67 16.82 11.88 -8.29
CA LEU A 67 16.71 12.06 -6.84
C LEU A 67 15.29 12.44 -6.39
N LYS A 68 14.60 13.31 -7.15
CA LYS A 68 13.19 13.65 -6.87
C LYS A 68 12.28 12.43 -7.00
N ARG A 69 12.48 11.61 -8.04
CA ARG A 69 11.73 10.35 -8.23
C ARG A 69 12.02 9.37 -7.09
N LYS A 70 13.29 9.16 -6.75
CA LYS A 70 13.73 8.32 -5.62
C LYS A 70 13.00 8.71 -4.34
N LYS A 71 13.00 10.00 -3.97
CA LYS A 71 12.32 10.51 -2.77
C LYS A 71 10.82 10.21 -2.76
N ASN A 72 10.15 10.27 -3.91
CA ASN A 72 8.73 9.95 -4.00
C ASN A 72 8.46 8.44 -3.85
N LEU A 73 9.34 7.60 -4.39
CA LEU A 73 9.26 6.15 -4.24
C LEU A 73 9.50 5.73 -2.78
N GLU A 74 10.48 6.34 -2.09
CA GLU A 74 10.74 6.12 -0.66
C GLU A 74 9.50 6.47 0.20
N LYS A 75 8.78 7.54 -0.13
CA LYS A 75 7.50 7.86 0.54
C LYS A 75 6.43 6.79 0.32
N GLN A 76 6.32 6.26 -0.90
CA GLN A 76 5.37 5.19 -1.20
C GLN A 76 5.72 3.90 -0.47
N GLN A 77 7.02 3.58 -0.38
CA GLN A 77 7.50 2.44 0.40
C GLN A 77 7.09 2.57 1.87
N GLN A 78 7.37 3.72 2.50
CA GLN A 78 6.96 3.98 3.89
C GLN A 78 5.45 3.85 4.12
N GLN A 79 4.64 4.27 3.15
CA GLN A 79 3.18 4.10 3.23
C GLN A 79 2.77 2.62 3.18
N ILE A 80 3.41 1.82 2.32
CA ILE A 80 3.18 0.38 2.24
C ILE A 80 3.59 -0.31 3.54
N ASP A 81 4.73 0.07 4.13
CA ASP A 81 5.19 -0.48 5.40
C ASP A 81 4.15 -0.27 6.52
N GLY A 82 3.59 0.94 6.61
CA GLY A 82 2.52 1.23 7.58
C GLY A 82 1.21 0.47 7.32
N ILE A 83 0.87 0.22 6.05
CA ILE A 83 -0.30 -0.60 5.69
C ILE A 83 -0.06 -2.06 6.07
N LEU A 84 1.12 -2.60 5.79
CA LEU A 84 1.50 -3.97 6.16
C LEU A 84 1.38 -4.18 7.68
N GLN A 85 1.93 -3.27 8.49
CA GLN A 85 1.78 -3.31 9.96
C GLN A 85 0.31 -3.34 10.40
N THR A 86 -0.55 -2.56 9.73
CA THR A 86 -1.98 -2.53 10.04
C THR A 86 -2.67 -3.84 9.68
N LEU A 87 -2.32 -4.46 8.55
CA LEU A 87 -2.86 -5.76 8.13
C LEU A 87 -2.38 -6.89 9.04
N GLU A 88 -1.11 -6.88 9.43
CA GLU A 88 -0.55 -7.82 10.40
C GLU A 88 -1.27 -7.73 11.74
N TYR A 89 -1.50 -6.50 12.24
CA TYR A 89 -2.29 -6.28 13.45
C TYR A 89 -3.70 -6.85 13.31
N GLN A 90 -4.43 -6.50 12.23
CA GLN A 90 -5.79 -7.01 11.98
C GLN A 90 -5.84 -8.54 11.96
N LYS A 91 -4.87 -9.18 11.30
CA LYS A 91 -4.73 -10.64 11.23
C LYS A 91 -4.48 -11.28 12.60
N SER A 92 -3.74 -10.61 13.48
CA SER A 92 -3.48 -11.10 14.85
C SER A 92 -4.67 -10.96 15.79
N THR A 93 -5.60 -10.03 15.49
CA THR A 93 -6.78 -9.74 16.33
C THR A 93 -8.04 -10.52 15.95
N LEU A 94 -8.07 -11.17 14.77
CA LEU A 94 -9.20 -11.92 14.23
C LEU A 94 -9.04 -13.44 14.44
#